data_AF-A0A9X5XHP3-F1
#
_entry.id   AF-A0A9X5XHP3-F1
#
_cell.length_a   1.000
_cell.length_b   1.000
_cell.length_c   1.000
_cell.angle_alpha   90.00
_cell.angle_beta   90.00
_cell.angle_gamma   90.00
#
_symmetry.space_group_name_H-M   'P 1'
#
loop_
_entity.id
_entity.type
_entity.pdbx_description
1 polymer ?
#
loop_
_entity_poly.entity_id
_entity_poly.type
_entity_poly.pdbx_seq_one_letter_code
_entity_poly.pdbx_strand_id
1 'polypeptide(L)'
;TPRQVTLTATGGPDHPAWSGRQAALLRAVDELHDTAQVGDAAWSGLREHLDEPEVLELLVLAGWYRTIAYVANGARIEPEPWALALPGTDRSGA
;
A
#
# COMPACT_ATOMS: atom_id res chain seq x y z
N THR A 1 10.09 2.74 10.86
CA THR A 1 11.19 3.74 11.00
C THR A 1 11.14 4.75 9.86
N PRO A 2 11.78 5.94 9.94
CA PRO A 2 11.79 6.90 8.81
C PRO A 2 12.29 6.30 7.50
N ARG A 3 13.31 5.42 7.57
CA ARG A 3 13.80 4.63 6.43
C ARG A 3 12.72 3.74 5.83
N GLN A 4 12.00 2.98 6.66
CA GLN A 4 10.90 2.13 6.19
C GLN A 4 9.78 2.97 5.53
N VAL A 5 9.43 4.13 6.10
CA VAL A 5 8.44 5.03 5.46
C VAL A 5 8.88 5.47 4.07
N THR A 6 10.17 5.73 3.85
CA THR A 6 10.66 6.07 2.50
C THR A 6 10.60 4.86 1.56
N LEU A 7 10.87 3.67 2.09
CA LEU A 7 10.86 2.43 1.31
C LEU A 7 9.46 1.98 0.89
N THR A 8 8.38 2.43 1.53
CA THR A 8 7.02 2.15 1.02
C THR A 8 6.72 2.86 -0.31
N ALA A 9 7.47 3.91 -0.65
CA ALA A 9 7.31 4.64 -1.92
C ALA A 9 8.32 4.24 -3.00
N THR A 10 9.45 3.65 -2.61
CA THR A 10 10.60 3.43 -3.52
C THR A 10 11.15 2.01 -3.51
N GLY A 11 10.84 1.23 -2.46
CA GLY A 11 11.24 -0.16 -2.34
C GLY A 11 10.18 -1.11 -2.86
N GLY A 12 10.47 -2.39 -2.76
CA GLY A 12 9.51 -3.47 -2.98
C GLY A 12 9.36 -4.34 -1.72
N PRO A 13 8.41 -5.28 -1.72
CA PRO A 13 8.16 -6.18 -0.61
C PRO A 13 9.35 -7.09 -0.25
N ASP A 14 10.27 -7.33 -1.20
CA ASP A 14 11.47 -8.16 -0.99
C ASP A 14 12.64 -7.40 -0.37
N HIS A 15 12.49 -6.10 -0.09
CA HIS A 15 13.59 -5.31 0.48
C HIS A 15 13.94 -5.83 1.90
N PRO A 16 15.23 -6.03 2.24
CA PRO A 16 15.67 -6.65 3.50
C PRO A 16 15.38 -5.83 4.77
N ALA A 17 14.74 -4.67 4.63
CA ALA A 17 14.34 -3.83 5.76
C ALA A 17 12.97 -4.24 6.33
N TRP A 18 12.27 -5.16 5.65
CA TRP A 18 10.97 -5.66 6.05
C TRP A 18 11.12 -6.94 6.87
N SER A 19 10.36 -7.04 7.96
CA SER A 19 10.11 -8.33 8.58
C SER A 19 9.24 -9.22 7.66
N GLY A 20 9.18 -10.53 7.94
CA GLY A 20 8.29 -11.44 7.19
C GLY A 20 6.84 -10.95 7.14
N ARG A 21 6.31 -10.51 8.29
CA ARG A 21 4.97 -9.90 8.38
C ARG A 21 4.82 -8.66 7.52
N GLN A 22 5.80 -7.75 7.52
CA GLN A 22 5.73 -6.52 6.71
C GLN A 22 5.77 -6.84 5.21
N ALA A 23 6.64 -7.77 4.80
CA ALA A 23 6.73 -8.20 3.41
C ALA A 23 5.42 -8.86 2.93
N ALA A 24 4.80 -9.71 3.76
CA ALA A 24 3.50 -10.34 3.44
C ALA A 24 2.39 -9.29 3.25
N LEU A 25 2.32 -8.30 4.14
CA LEU A 25 1.37 -7.20 4.04
C LEU A 25 1.58 -6.38 2.76
N LEU A 26 2.83 -6.01 2.45
CA LEU A 26 3.15 -5.22 1.26
C LEU A 26 2.79 -5.97 -0.02
N ARG A 27 3.14 -7.26 -0.15
CA ARG A 27 2.75 -8.07 -1.34
C ARG A 27 1.25 -8.12 -1.54
N ALA A 28 0.48 -8.35 -0.47
CA ALA A 28 -0.96 -8.41 -0.56
C ALA A 28 -1.57 -7.05 -0.95
N VAL A 29 -1.05 -5.94 -0.41
CA VAL A 29 -1.49 -4.59 -0.78
C VAL A 29 -1.14 -4.26 -2.22
N ASP A 30 0.04 -4.65 -2.70
CA ASP A 30 0.45 -4.47 -4.10
C ASP A 30 -0.47 -5.24 -5.05
N GLU A 31 -0.77 -6.52 -4.77
CA GLU A 31 -1.70 -7.32 -5.59
C GLU A 31 -3.13 -6.76 -5.58
N LEU A 32 -3.63 -6.34 -4.42
CA LEU A 32 -4.92 -5.66 -4.30
C LEU A 32 -4.93 -4.35 -5.07
N HIS A 33 -3.82 -3.62 -5.05
CA HIS A 33 -3.68 -2.39 -5.81
C HIS A 33 -3.74 -2.69 -7.32
N ASP A 34 -2.98 -3.65 -7.81
CA ASP A 34 -2.86 -3.87 -9.25
C ASP A 34 -4.07 -4.58 -9.85
N THR A 35 -4.67 -5.51 -9.09
CA THR A 35 -5.64 -6.47 -9.66
C THR A 35 -6.97 -6.53 -8.92
N ALA A 36 -7.08 -5.89 -7.75
CA ALA A 36 -8.19 -6.08 -6.81
C ALA A 36 -8.41 -7.54 -6.38
N GLN A 37 -7.38 -8.38 -6.49
CA GLN A 37 -7.36 -9.76 -6.04
C GLN A 37 -6.13 -10.02 -5.18
N VAL A 38 -6.20 -11.05 -4.34
CA VAL A 38 -5.05 -11.60 -3.60
C VAL A 38 -4.88 -13.03 -4.07
N GLY A 39 -3.69 -13.35 -4.59
CA GLY A 39 -3.32 -14.67 -5.07
C GLY A 39 -2.96 -15.62 -3.93
N ASP A 40 -2.87 -16.91 -4.25
CA ASP A 40 -2.67 -17.98 -3.26
C ASP A 40 -1.37 -17.81 -2.45
N ALA A 41 -0.30 -17.35 -3.10
CA ALA A 41 0.98 -17.11 -2.43
C ALA A 41 0.90 -15.99 -1.39
N ALA A 42 0.24 -14.86 -1.72
CA ALA A 42 0.01 -13.77 -0.79
C ALA A 42 -0.93 -14.19 0.34
N TRP A 43 -2.00 -14.94 0.05
CA TRP A 43 -2.88 -15.54 1.06
C TRP A 43 -2.13 -16.44 2.03
N SER A 44 -1.25 -17.30 1.54
CA SER A 44 -0.43 -18.18 2.37
C SER A 44 0.48 -17.36 3.29
N GLY A 45 1.18 -16.36 2.74
CA GLY A 45 2.08 -15.50 3.52
C GLY A 45 1.35 -14.65 4.57
N LEU A 46 0.12 -14.19 4.29
CA LEU A 46 -0.68 -13.48 5.28
C LEU A 46 -1.06 -14.40 6.45
N ARG A 47 -1.48 -15.64 6.19
CA ARG A 47 -1.90 -16.60 7.23
C ARG A 47 -0.77 -17.09 8.13
N GLU A 48 0.49 -16.88 7.74
CA GLU A 48 1.64 -17.10 8.63
C GLU A 48 1.72 -16.06 9.76
N HIS A 49 1.03 -14.93 9.61
CA HIS A 49 1.21 -13.76 10.47
C HIS A 49 -0.07 -13.11 10.97
N LEU A 50 -1.21 -13.41 10.34
CA LEU A 50 -2.52 -12.86 10.63
C LEU A 50 -3.54 -13.97 10.78
N ASP A 51 -4.50 -13.76 11.67
CA ASP A 51 -5.71 -14.57 11.71
C ASP A 51 -6.74 -14.12 10.65
N GLU A 52 -7.79 -14.92 10.47
CA GLU A 52 -8.79 -14.65 9.42
C GLU A 52 -9.49 -13.28 9.59
N PRO A 53 -9.91 -12.86 10.81
CA PRO A 53 -10.40 -11.50 11.05
C PRO A 53 -9.41 -10.40 10.64
N GLU A 54 -8.14 -10.51 11.01
CA GLU A 54 -7.11 -9.52 10.66
C GLU A 54 -6.90 -9.43 9.14
N VAL A 55 -6.99 -10.55 8.42
CA VAL A 55 -6.91 -10.51 6.96
C VAL A 55 -8.12 -9.80 6.36
N LEU A 56 -9.33 -10.06 6.86
CA LEU A 56 -10.53 -9.34 6.39
C LEU A 56 -10.42 -7.83 6.67
N GLU A 57 -9.90 -7.45 7.84
CA GLU A 57 -9.63 -6.05 8.17
C GLU A 57 -8.63 -5.42 7.20
N LEU A 58 -7.56 -6.13 6.82
CA LEU A 58 -6.60 -5.67 5.81
C LEU A 58 -7.28 -5.41 4.46
N LEU A 59 -8.13 -6.33 3.99
CA LEU A 59 -8.85 -6.19 2.72
C LEU A 59 -9.76 -4.95 2.73
N VAL A 60 -10.53 -4.76 3.82
CA VAL A 60 -11.42 -3.60 3.99
C VAL A 60 -10.62 -2.31 4.04
N LEU A 61 -9.52 -2.28 4.80
CA LEU A 61 -8.67 -1.10 4.93
C LEU A 61 -8.06 -0.69 3.58
N ALA A 62 -7.54 -1.64 2.82
CA ALA A 62 -7.02 -1.39 1.48
C ALA A 62 -8.11 -0.82 0.54
N GLY A 63 -9.32 -1.38 0.59
CA GLY A 63 -10.48 -0.89 -0.15
C GLY A 63 -10.90 0.55 0.22
N TRP A 64 -10.87 0.89 1.50
CA TRP A 64 -11.15 2.26 1.97
C TRP A 64 -10.12 3.27 1.44
N TYR A 65 -8.82 2.97 1.53
CA TYR A 65 -7.80 3.87 1.00
C TYR A 65 -7.90 4.06 -0.51
N ARG A 66 -8.26 3.00 -1.26
CA ARG A 66 -8.56 3.11 -2.70
C ARG A 66 -9.76 4.01 -2.98
N THR A 67 -10.82 3.89 -2.19
CA THR A 67 -12.00 4.76 -2.29
C THR A 67 -11.63 6.23 -2.02
N ILE A 68 -10.85 6.49 -0.98
CA ILE A 68 -10.37 7.85 -0.66
C ILE A 68 -9.52 8.40 -1.82
N ALA A 69 -8.62 7.59 -2.38
CA ALA A 69 -7.80 7.99 -3.51
C ALA A 69 -8.65 8.37 -4.74
N TYR A 70 -9.71 7.61 -5.04
CA TYR A 70 -10.65 7.96 -6.11
C TYR A 70 -11.34 9.30 -5.87
N VAL A 71 -11.81 9.55 -4.65
CA VAL A 71 -12.45 10.83 -4.30
C VAL A 71 -11.45 11.98 -4.42
N ALA A 72 -10.26 11.86 -3.82
CA ALA A 72 -9.25 12.91 -3.83
C ALA A 72 -8.77 13.23 -5.25
N ASN A 73 -8.48 12.21 -6.06
CA ASN A 73 -8.05 12.37 -7.44
C ASN A 73 -9.17 12.91 -8.33
N GLY A 74 -10.40 12.40 -8.18
CA GLY A 74 -11.56 12.85 -8.94
C GLY A 74 -11.95 14.30 -8.65
N ALA A 75 -11.85 14.71 -7.38
CA ALA A 75 -12.05 16.10 -6.94
C ALA A 75 -10.84 17.01 -7.21
N ARG A 76 -9.71 16.45 -7.67
CA ARG A 76 -8.44 17.15 -7.92
C ARG A 76 -7.94 17.94 -6.71
N ILE A 77 -8.03 17.34 -5.53
CA ILE A 77 -7.54 17.96 -4.29
C ILE A 77 -6.05 18.30 -4.45
N GLU A 78 -5.68 19.53 -4.09
CA GLU A 78 -4.29 19.95 -4.07
C GLU A 78 -3.57 19.36 -2.85
N PRO A 79 -2.34 18.82 -3.03
CA PRO A 79 -1.53 18.38 -1.91
C PRO A 79 -1.28 19.51 -0.91
N GLU A 80 -1.27 19.16 0.37
CA GLU A 80 -0.96 20.12 1.42
C GLU A 80 0.52 20.57 1.35
N PRO A 81 0.86 21.81 1.76
CA PRO A 81 2.23 22.32 1.69
C PRO A 81 3.26 21.51 2.49
N TRP A 82 2.81 20.71 3.45
CA TRP A 82 3.65 19.87 4.30
C TRP A 82 3.73 18.41 3.83
N ALA A 83 2.95 18.03 2.81
CA ALA A 83 2.94 16.67 2.30
C ALA A 83 4.30 16.30 1.67
N LEU A 84 4.76 15.07 1.92
CA LEU A 84 5.99 14.57 1.33
C LEU A 84 5.80 14.39 -0.18
N ALA A 85 6.71 14.96 -0.99
CA ALA A 85 6.71 14.72 -2.43
C ALA A 85 7.09 13.25 -2.72
N LEU A 86 6.18 12.53 -3.38
CA LEU A 86 6.42 11.14 -3.74
C LEU A 86 7.20 11.04 -5.06
N PRO A 87 8.00 10.00 -5.27
CA PRO A 87 8.71 9.78 -6.53
C PRO A 87 7.71 9.69 -7.69
N GLY A 88 7.99 10.40 -8.80
CA GLY A 88 7.15 10.35 -10.00
C GLY A 88 5.91 11.25 -9.99
N THR A 89 5.64 12.01 -8.92
CA THR A 89 4.52 12.98 -8.88
C THR A 89 4.89 14.38 -9.38
N ASP A 90 5.80 14.48 -10.35
CA ASP A 90 6.02 15.75 -11.07
C ASP A 90 4.74 16.09 -11.86
N ARG A 91 3.90 16.95 -11.28
CA ARG A 91 2.76 17.58 -11.97
C ARG A 91 3.16 18.96 -12.51
N SER A 92 4.35 19.08 -13.10
CA SER A 92 4.71 20.22 -13.95
C SER A 92 3.91 20.12 -15.25
N GLY A 93 2.81 20.87 -15.33
CA GLY A 93 2.01 21.01 -16.54
C GLY A 93 0.51 20.84 -16.33
N ALA A 94 -0.12 21.85 -15.75
CA ALA A 94 -1.49 22.26 -16.07
C ALA A 94 -1.49 23.78 -16.21
#